data_AF-A0A952C9P4-F1
#
_entry.id   AF-A0A952C9P4-F1
#
_cell.length_a   1.000
_cell.length_b   1.000
_cell.length_c   1.000
_cell.angle_alpha   90.00
_cell.angle_beta   90.00
_cell.angle_gamma   90.00
#
_symmetry.space_group_name_H-M   'P 1'
#
loop_
_entity.id
_entity.type
_entity.pdbx_description
1 polymer ?
#
loop_
_entity_poly.entity_id
_entity_poly.type
_entity_poly.pdbx_seq_one_letter_code
_entity_poly.pdbx_strand_id
1 'polypeptide(L)' 'TTFHSTTRQAAAIAAKAGVKKLIIGHFSSRYRNLEPLLAEAQEIFLNTDLAIEGRKWKV' A
#
# COMPACT_ATOMS: atom_id res chain seq x y z
N THR A 1 -6.69 17.69 -12.06
CA THR A 1 -6.17 16.32 -12.28
C THR A 1 -5.84 15.74 -10.93
N THR A 2 -6.43 14.63 -10.53
CA THR A 2 -6.20 14.08 -9.19
C THR A 2 -4.84 13.39 -9.18
N PHE A 3 -3.83 14.01 -8.56
CA PHE A 3 -2.46 13.50 -8.41
C PHE A 3 -2.41 12.39 -7.36
N HIS A 4 -2.95 11.21 -7.67
CA HIS A 4 -2.82 10.03 -6.81
C HIS A 4 -1.91 8.99 -7.46
N SER A 5 -0.98 8.46 -6.67
CA SER A 5 -0.21 7.28 -7.04
C SER A 5 -1.06 6.03 -6.82
N THR A 6 -0.91 5.06 -7.71
CA THR A 6 -1.54 3.75 -7.55
C THR A 6 -0.77 2.89 -6.57
N THR A 7 -1.45 1.91 -5.96
CA THR A 7 -0.84 0.90 -5.08
C THR A 7 0.30 0.15 -5.76
N ARG A 8 0.18 -0.14 -7.06
CA ARG A 8 1.25 -0.77 -7.84
C ARG A 8 2.51 0.10 -7.93
N GLN A 9 2.36 1.41 -8.14
CA GLN A 9 3.50 2.31 -8.18
C GLN A 9 4.20 2.40 -6.83
N ALA A 10 3.44 2.48 -5.73
CA ALA A 10 4.01 2.45 -4.38
C ALA A 10 4.77 1.14 -4.12
N ALA A 11 4.20 -0.01 -4.50
CA ALA A 11 4.84 -1.33 -4.40
C ALA A 11 6.14 -1.41 -5.22
N ALA A 12 6.12 -0.91 -6.46
CA ALA A 12 7.31 -0.89 -7.31
C ALA A 12 8.44 -0.01 -6.74
N ILE A 13 8.10 1.13 -6.14
CA ILE A 13 9.08 2.00 -5.47
C ILE A 13 9.65 1.31 -4.23
N ALA A 14 8.82 0.66 -3.42
CA ALA A 14 9.26 -0.08 -2.24
C ALA A 14 10.20 -1.23 -2.60
N ALA A 15 9.86 -2.00 -3.62
CA ALA A 15 10.70 -3.07 -4.16
C ALA A 15 12.06 -2.51 -4.62
N LYS A 16 12.06 -1.40 -5.37
CA LYS A 16 13.29 -0.72 -5.81
C LYS A 16 14.11 -0.14 -4.66
N ALA A 17 13.44 0.37 -3.62
CA ALA A 17 14.09 0.95 -2.45
C ALA A 17 14.68 -0.11 -1.50
N GLY A 18 14.38 -1.40 -1.69
CA GLY A 18 14.89 -2.48 -0.85
C GLY A 18 14.40 -2.42 0.60
N VAL A 19 13.21 -1.85 0.82
CA VAL A 19 12.63 -1.76 2.17
C VAL A 19 12.17 -3.14 2.64
N LYS A 20 12.11 -3.36 3.96
CA LYS A 20 11.63 -4.64 4.53
C LYS A 20 10.11 -4.77 4.49
N LYS A 21 9.37 -3.66 4.61
CA LYS A 21 7.91 -3.62 4.62
C LYS A 21 7.43 -2.31 4.01
N LEU A 22 6.41 -2.39 3.16
CA LEU A 22 5.68 -1.25 2.62
C LEU A 22 4.36 -1.13 3.38
N ILE A 23 4.06 0.06 3.87
CA ILE A 23 2.77 0.34 4.50
C ILE A 23 2.07 1.37 3.61
N ILE A 24 0.96 0.96 3.01
CA ILE A 24 0.17 1.84 2.14
C ILE A 24 -0.96 2.42 2.98
N GLY A 25 -0.96 3.74 3.11
CA GLY A 25 -2.02 4.49 3.77
C GLY A 25 -2.62 5.56 2.87
N HIS A 26 -3.56 6.32 3.43
CA HIS A 26 -4.22 7.44 2.74
C HIS A 26 -5.10 6.99 1.55
N PHE A 27 -5.97 6.01 1.78
CA PHE A 27 -6.99 5.65 0.80
C PHE A 27 -8.10 6.71 0.80
N SER A 28 -8.60 7.06 -0.39
CA SER A 28 -9.82 7.85 -0.46
C SER A 28 -10.93 7.11 0.26
N SER A 29 -11.68 7.77 1.16
CA SER A 29 -12.83 7.17 1.89
C SER A 29 -13.93 6.61 0.99
N ARG A 30 -13.81 6.80 -0.34
CA ARG A 30 -14.65 6.21 -1.37
C ARG A 30 -14.38 4.71 -1.58
N TYR A 31 -13.19 4.23 -1.23
CA TYR A 31 -12.84 2.81 -1.32
C TYR A 31 -13.22 2.11 -0.01
N ARG A 32 -14.38 1.45 -0.01
CA ARG A 32 -14.82 0.56 1.08
C ARG A 32 -14.00 -0.72 1.15
N ASN A 33 -13.55 -1.23 0.00
CA ASN A 33 -12.75 -2.45 -0.11
C ASN A 33 -11.33 -2.12 -0.55
N LEU A 34 -10.39 -2.28 0.38
CA LEU A 34 -8.96 -2.09 0.15
C LEU A 34 -8.25 -3.41 -0.22
N GLU A 35 -8.94 -4.54 -0.08
CA GLU A 35 -8.45 -5.88 -0.46
C GLU A 35 -7.90 -5.95 -1.88
N PRO A 36 -8.60 -5.47 -2.94
CA PRO A 36 -8.05 -5.52 -4.29
C PRO A 36 -6.78 -4.66 -4.42
N LEU A 37 -6.72 -3.51 -3.75
CA LEU A 37 -5.54 -2.64 -3.77
C LEU A 37 -4.33 -3.31 -3.09
N LEU A 38 -4.57 -4.03 -1.98
CA LEU A 38 -3.55 -4.81 -1.30
C LEU A 38 -3.07 -5.98 -2.16
N ALA A 39 -3.98 -6.68 -2.86
CA ALA A 39 -3.61 -7.77 -3.76
C ALA A 39 -2.71 -7.26 -4.89
N GLU A 40 -3.08 -6.14 -5.53
CA GLU A 40 -2.25 -5.51 -6.58
C GLU A 40 -0.87 -5.07 -6.08
N ALA A 41 -0.79 -4.56 -4.84
CA ALA A 41 0.48 -4.19 -4.26
C ALA A 41 1.33 -5.42 -3.87
N GLN A 42 0.71 -6.46 -3.32
CA GLN A 42 1.37 -7.73 -2.96
C GLN A 42 1.89 -8.49 -4.18
N GLU A 43 1.24 -8.36 -5.33
CA GLU A 43 1.70 -8.95 -6.60
C GLU A 43 3.08 -8.42 -7.02
N ILE A 44 3.38 -7.15 -6.71
CA ILE A 44 4.67 -6.52 -7.00
C ILE A 44 5.61 -6.61 -5.79
N PHE A 45 5.09 -6.41 -4.59
CA PHE A 45 5.84 -6.39 -3.35
C PHE A 45 5.07 -7.11 -2.25
N LEU A 46 5.40 -8.38 -2.05
CA LEU A 46 4.71 -9.28 -1.12
C LEU A 46 4.64 -8.73 0.31
N ASN A 47 5.68 -8.01 0.76
CA ASN A 47 5.74 -7.39 2.09
C ASN A 47 4.97 -6.06 2.17
N THR A 48 3.74 -6.02 1.64
CA THR A 48 2.86 -4.85 1.70
C THR A 48 1.79 -5.01 2.77
N ASP A 49 1.55 -3.95 3.55
CA ASP A 49 0.54 -3.85 4.59
C ASP A 49 -0.37 -2.63 4.34
N LEU A 50 -1.63 -2.71 4.75
CA LEU A 50 -2.56 -1.57 4.69
C LEU A 50 -2.59 -0.82 6.02
N ALA A 51 -2.41 0.50 5.98
CA ALA A 51 -2.67 1.40 7.08
C ALA A 51 -4.18 1.56 7.30
N ILE A 52 -4.79 0.57 7.97
CA ILE A 52 -6.15 0.71 8.50
C ILE A 52 -6.11 1.38 9.88
N GLU A 53 -7.16 2.14 10.21
CA GLU A 53 -7.30 2.74 11.52
C GLU A 53 -7.26 1.68 12.63
N GLY A 54 -6.46 1.93 13.66
CA GLY A 54 -6.25 1.02 14.79
C GLY A 54 -5.10 0.01 14.62
N ARG A 55 -4.50 -0.11 13.43
CA ARG A 55 -3.34 -0.99 13.22
C ARG A 55 -2.05 -0.28 13.65
N LYS A 56 -1.29 -0.90 14.56
CA LYS A 56 0.00 -0.39 15.06
C LYS A 56 1.11 -1.33 14.62
N TRP A 57 2.14 -0.79 13.97
CA TRP A 57 3.35 -1.54 13.66
C TRP A 57 4.41 -1.23 14.71
N LYS A 58 5.04 -2.28 15.21
CA LYS A 58 6.26 -2.18 16.01
C LYS A 58 7.41 -2.09 15.01
N VAL A 59 8.09 -0.95 14.99
CA VAL A 59 9.32 -0.74 14.24
C VAL A 59 10.50 -1.35 14.99
#